data_AF-A0A3N9XGM6-F1
#
_entry.id   AF-A0A3N9XGM6-F1
#
_cell.length_a   1.000
_cell.length_b   1.000
_cell.length_c   1.000
_cell.angle_alpha   90.00
_cell.angle_beta   90.00
_cell.angle_gamma   90.00
#
_symmetry.space_group_name_H-M   'P 1'
#
loop_
_entity.id
_entity.type
_entity.pdbx_description
1 polymer ?
#
loop_
_entity_poly.entity_id
_entity_poly.type
_entity_poly.pdbx_seq_one_letter_code
_entity_poly.pdbx_strand_id
1 'polypeptide(L)'
;MPPDIDVDVQAVRRLETAAKQVASSLAALEGQIVSAGDVPSDAFGHLPFASDMLRDKYAEQVTGGKELFAAANAAFGRVATALADTAEAYEHNERDLDAGFKAIQSGLPG
;
A
#
# COMPACT_ATOMS: atom_id res chain seq x y z
N MET A 1 -23.62 -6.76 28.52
CA MET A 1 -22.95 -7.43 27.39
C MET A 1 -22.19 -6.35 26.65
N PRO A 2 -20.88 -6.51 26.41
CA PRO A 2 -20.15 -5.60 25.53
C PRO A 2 -20.86 -5.59 24.17
N PRO A 3 -20.93 -4.45 23.47
CA PRO A 3 -21.55 -4.41 22.15
C PRO A 3 -20.78 -5.35 21.23
N ASP A 4 -21.46 -6.36 20.69
CA ASP A 4 -20.95 -7.14 19.55
C ASP A 4 -20.79 -6.14 18.41
N ILE A 5 -19.55 -5.68 18.21
CA ILE A 5 -19.19 -4.90 17.04
C ILE A 5 -19.14 -5.91 15.91
N ASP A 6 -20.23 -6.00 15.16
CA ASP A 6 -20.32 -6.80 13.94
C ASP A 6 -19.39 -6.16 12.91
N VAL A 7 -18.13 -6.62 12.87
CA VAL A 7 -17.13 -6.07 11.96
C VAL A 7 -17.36 -6.67 10.58
N ASP A 8 -17.72 -5.81 9.62
CA ASP A 8 -17.81 -6.18 8.21
C ASP A 8 -16.40 -6.48 7.67
N VAL A 9 -15.97 -7.74 7.78
CA VAL A 9 -14.70 -8.24 7.26
C VAL A 9 -14.58 -7.98 5.75
N GLN A 10 -15.68 -8.02 5.00
CA GLN A 10 -15.67 -7.72 3.57
C GLN A 10 -15.41 -6.23 3.31
N ALA A 11 -15.82 -5.32 4.19
CA ALA A 11 -15.39 -3.93 4.13
C ALA A 11 -13.88 -3.78 4.37
N VAL A 12 -13.32 -4.51 5.35
CA VAL A 12 -11.88 -4.51 5.62
C VAL A 12 -11.07 -5.03 4.43
N ARG A 13 -11.50 -6.15 3.82
CA ARG A 13 -10.89 -6.71 2.60
C ARG A 13 -10.97 -5.77 1.40
N ARG A 14 -12.08 -5.03 1.26
CA ARG A 14 -12.21 -3.99 0.21
C ARG A 14 -11.21 -2.85 0.43
N LEU A 15 -11.03 -2.39 1.66
CA LEU A 15 -10.05 -1.36 2.01
C LEU A 15 -8.61 -1.87 1.80
N GLU A 16 -8.32 -3.10 2.18
CA GLU A 16 -7.03 -3.76 1.94
C GLU A 16 -6.68 -3.74 0.44
N THR A 17 -7.64 -4.14 -0.40
CA THR A 17 -7.50 -4.15 -1.86
C THR A 17 -7.24 -2.75 -2.40
N ALA A 18 -7.99 -1.75 -1.93
CA ALA A 18 -7.80 -0.36 -2.33
C ALA A 18 -6.40 0.17 -1.94
N ALA A 19 -5.94 -0.13 -0.73
CA ALA A 19 -4.60 0.27 -0.26
C ALA A 19 -3.49 -0.36 -1.11
N LYS A 20 -3.62 -1.66 -1.46
CA LYS A 20 -2.68 -2.34 -2.37
C LYS A 20 -2.68 -1.72 -3.77
N GLN A 21 -3.84 -1.35 -4.30
CA GLN A 21 -3.94 -0.72 -5.62
C GLN A 21 -3.29 0.67 -5.64
N VAL A 22 -3.45 1.46 -4.58
CA VAL A 22 -2.76 2.75 -4.44
C VAL A 22 -1.25 2.56 -4.37
N ALA A 23 -0.76 1.62 -3.53
CA ALA A 23 0.67 1.32 -3.44
C ALA A 23 1.27 0.91 -4.81
N SER A 24 0.58 0.04 -5.55
CA SER A 24 0.99 -0.37 -6.90
C SER A 24 1.01 0.80 -7.89
N SER A 25 0.02 1.68 -7.83
CA SER A 25 -0.05 2.87 -8.70
C SER A 25 1.08 3.86 -8.40
N LEU A 26 1.43 4.03 -7.11
CA LEU A 26 2.56 4.86 -6.68
C LEU A 26 3.89 4.28 -7.17
N ALA A 27 4.08 2.96 -7.10
CA ALA A 27 5.28 2.30 -7.62
C ALA A 27 5.42 2.46 -9.15
N ALA A 28 4.31 2.37 -9.88
CA ALA A 28 4.31 2.60 -11.33
C ALA A 28 4.70 4.04 -11.68
N LEU A 29 4.19 5.02 -10.92
CA LEU A 29 4.53 6.43 -11.11
C LEU A 29 5.98 6.74 -10.73
N GLU A 30 6.51 6.12 -9.68
CA GLU A 30 7.94 6.18 -9.34
C GLU A 30 8.80 5.71 -10.52
N GLY A 31 8.44 4.59 -11.16
CA GLY A 31 9.13 4.10 -12.36
C GLY A 31 9.12 5.08 -13.52
N GLN A 32 8.02 5.81 -13.72
CA GLN A 32 7.94 6.86 -14.73
C GLN A 32 8.81 8.07 -14.39
N ILE A 33 8.90 8.46 -13.11
CA ILE A 33 9.78 9.54 -12.65
C ILE A 33 11.25 9.16 -12.83
N VAL A 34 11.61 7.90 -12.53
CA VAL A 34 12.96 7.37 -12.79
C VAL A 34 13.28 7.44 -14.29
N SER A 35 12.36 7.01 -15.14
CA SER A 35 12.54 7.04 -16.60
C SER A 35 12.61 8.47 -17.15
N ALA A 36 11.82 9.39 -16.61
CA ALA A 36 11.89 10.80 -16.98
C ALA A 36 13.24 11.41 -16.56
N GLY A 37 13.78 10.96 -15.43
CA GLY A 37 15.11 11.31 -14.92
C GLY A 37 16.27 11.05 -15.89
N ASP A 38 16.12 10.11 -16.82
CA ASP A 38 17.14 9.72 -17.79
C ASP A 38 17.09 10.65 -19.03
N VAL A 39 17.49 11.90 -18.82
CA VAL A 39 17.41 12.95 -19.84
C VAL A 39 18.74 13.05 -20.60
N PRO A 40 18.73 13.01 -21.95
CA PRO A 40 19.90 13.24 -22.78
C PRO A 40 20.65 14.52 -22.43
N SER A 41 21.97 14.51 -22.59
CA SER A 41 22.84 15.63 -22.21
C SER A 41 22.56 16.92 -22.99
N ASP A 42 21.96 16.84 -24.17
CA ASP A 42 21.58 17.93 -25.06
C ASP A 42 20.18 18.51 -24.80
N ALA A 43 19.37 17.89 -23.92
CA ALA A 43 17.98 18.33 -23.68
C ALA A 43 17.86 19.68 -22.94
N PHE A 44 18.91 20.11 -22.24
CA PHE A 44 18.92 21.34 -21.44
C PHE A 44 19.50 22.55 -22.19
N GLY A 45 19.80 22.40 -23.48
CA GLY A 45 20.36 23.44 -24.34
C GLY A 45 21.90 23.44 -24.38
N HIS A 46 22.48 24.37 -25.15
CA HIS A 46 23.92 24.35 -25.49
C HIS A 46 24.77 25.36 -24.68
N LEU A 47 24.15 26.13 -23.77
CA LEU A 47 24.85 27.11 -22.94
C LEU A 47 25.34 26.43 -21.64
N PRO A 48 26.65 26.17 -21.46
CA PRO A 48 27.15 25.23 -20.45
C PRO A 48 26.63 25.50 -19.03
N PHE A 49 26.76 26.75 -18.56
CA PHE A 49 26.37 27.11 -17.19
C PHE A 49 24.85 27.05 -16.94
N ALA A 50 24.04 27.44 -17.94
CA ALA A 50 22.59 27.38 -17.82
C ALA A 50 22.08 25.94 -17.93
N SER A 51 22.66 25.14 -18.83
CA SER A 51 22.33 23.73 -19.00
C SER A 51 22.67 22.90 -17.78
N ASP A 52 23.82 23.15 -17.13
CA ASP A 52 24.22 22.45 -15.91
C ASP A 52 23.31 22.81 -14.74
N MET A 53 23.00 24.10 -14.57
CA MET A 53 22.05 24.54 -13.52
C MET A 53 20.66 23.93 -13.70
N LEU A 54 20.16 23.85 -14.93
CA LEU A 54 18.85 23.23 -15.23
C LEU A 54 18.88 21.71 -15.01
N ARG A 55 19.98 21.04 -15.37
CA ARG A 55 20.19 19.61 -15.12
C ARG A 55 20.20 19.31 -13.63
N ASP A 56 20.93 20.09 -12.83
CA ASP A 56 21.01 19.90 -11.38
C ASP A 56 19.64 20.10 -10.72
N LYS A 57 18.90 21.13 -11.13
CA LYS A 57 17.54 21.37 -10.62
C LYS A 57 16.57 20.26 -10.99
N TYR A 58 16.68 19.74 -12.21
CA TYR A 58 15.88 18.61 -12.65
C TYR A 58 16.22 17.34 -11.86
N ALA A 59 17.51 17.06 -11.64
CA ALA A 59 17.95 15.93 -10.82
C ALA A 59 17.48 16.04 -9.36
N GLU A 60 17.50 17.24 -8.78
CA GLU A 60 16.97 17.52 -7.44
C GLU A 60 15.47 17.20 -7.36
N GLN A 61 14.68 17.64 -8.36
CA GLN A 61 13.24 17.36 -8.43
C GLN A 61 12.94 15.87 -8.61
N VAL A 62 13.68 15.19 -9.48
CA VAL A 62 13.53 13.74 -9.71
C VAL A 62 13.87 12.95 -8.45
N THR A 63 14.94 13.33 -7.74
CA THR A 63 15.36 12.67 -6.49
C THR A 63 14.33 12.87 -5.39
N GLY A 64 13.91 14.12 -5.13
CA GLY A 64 12.88 14.42 -4.14
C GLY A 64 11.53 13.76 -4.47
N GLY A 65 11.18 13.69 -5.76
CA GLY A 65 10.01 12.95 -6.23
C GLY A 65 10.10 11.47 -5.88
N LYS A 66 11.19 10.79 -6.24
CA LYS A 66 11.41 9.37 -5.92
C LYS A 66 11.26 9.07 -4.42
N GLU A 67 11.89 9.89 -3.57
CA GLU A 67 11.82 9.71 -2.12
C GLU A 67 10.38 9.83 -1.59
N LEU A 68 9.61 10.81 -2.08
CA LEU A 68 8.21 10.99 -1.70
C LEU A 68 7.32 9.81 -2.14
N PHE A 69 7.49 9.34 -3.38
CA PHE A 69 6.72 8.20 -3.89
C PHE A 69 7.07 6.90 -3.18
N ALA A 70 8.35 6.66 -2.90
CA ALA A 70 8.80 5.50 -2.13
C ALA A 70 8.24 5.54 -0.70
N ALA A 71 8.26 6.70 -0.04
CA ALA A 71 7.69 6.86 1.30
C ALA A 71 6.17 6.62 1.30
N ALA A 72 5.46 7.14 0.31
CA ALA A 72 4.02 6.93 0.16
C ALA A 72 3.70 5.44 -0.09
N ASN A 73 4.42 4.78 -1.01
CA ASN A 73 4.27 3.36 -1.28
C ASN A 73 4.46 2.52 0.00
N ALA A 74 5.53 2.78 0.76
CA ALA A 74 5.77 2.10 2.03
C ALA A 74 4.64 2.32 3.05
N ALA A 75 4.09 3.53 3.12
CA ALA A 75 2.97 3.84 4.02
C ALA A 75 1.70 3.05 3.65
N PHE A 76 1.31 3.04 2.36
CA PHE A 76 0.15 2.28 1.89
C PHE A 76 0.36 0.77 2.02
N GLY A 77 1.60 0.28 1.85
CA GLY A 77 1.96 -1.11 2.13
C GLY A 77 1.70 -1.51 3.59
N ARG A 78 2.11 -0.67 4.55
CA ARG A 78 1.84 -0.91 5.99
C ARG A 78 0.35 -0.91 6.31
N VAL A 79 -0.41 0.00 5.71
CA VAL A 79 -1.88 0.05 5.88
C VAL A 79 -2.52 -1.23 5.34
N ALA A 80 -2.12 -1.68 4.15
CA ALA A 80 -2.61 -2.93 3.57
C ALA A 80 -2.29 -4.14 4.46
N THR A 81 -1.07 -4.23 5.03
CA THR A 81 -0.71 -5.29 5.98
C THR A 81 -1.59 -5.26 7.22
N ALA A 82 -1.76 -4.09 7.85
CA ALA A 82 -2.59 -3.99 9.06
C ALA A 82 -4.06 -4.39 8.80
N LEU A 83 -4.60 -4.05 7.62
CA LEU A 83 -5.95 -4.44 7.21
C LEU A 83 -6.07 -5.95 6.96
N ALA A 84 -5.05 -6.55 6.34
CA ALA A 84 -4.98 -7.99 6.13
C ALA A 84 -4.94 -8.74 7.47
N ASP A 85 -4.05 -8.34 8.39
CA ASP A 85 -3.93 -8.91 9.74
C ASP A 85 -5.26 -8.83 10.50
N THR A 86 -5.95 -7.69 10.37
CA THR A 86 -7.26 -7.47 11.00
C THR A 86 -8.30 -8.45 10.43
N ALA A 87 -8.42 -8.54 9.10
CA ALA A 87 -9.38 -9.43 8.47
C ALA A 87 -9.09 -10.91 8.82
N GLU A 88 -7.81 -11.31 8.81
CA GLU A 88 -7.40 -12.67 9.19
C GLU A 88 -7.74 -13.00 10.65
N ALA A 89 -7.56 -12.05 11.58
CA ALA A 89 -7.92 -12.23 12.98
C ALA A 89 -9.43 -12.45 13.15
N TYR A 90 -10.27 -11.69 12.46
CA TYR A 90 -11.72 -11.88 12.49
C TYR A 90 -12.12 -13.22 11.87
N GLU A 91 -11.61 -13.56 10.69
CA GLU A 91 -11.90 -14.84 10.02
C GLU A 91 -11.42 -16.06 10.84
N HIS A 92 -10.34 -15.92 11.59
CA HIS A 92 -9.86 -16.97 12.49
C HIS A 92 -10.78 -17.13 13.71
N ASN A 93 -11.15 -16.02 14.35
CA ASN A 93 -12.06 -16.03 15.50
C ASN A 93 -13.42 -16.63 15.13
N GLU A 94 -13.99 -16.31 13.97
CA GLU A 94 -15.26 -16.90 13.51
C GLU A 94 -15.16 -18.42 13.30
N ARG A 95 -14.05 -18.90 12.72
CA ARG A 95 -13.81 -20.33 12.50
C ARG A 95 -13.70 -21.09 13.83
N ASP A 96 -13.00 -20.53 14.80
CA ASP A 96 -12.82 -21.15 16.12
C ASP A 96 -14.13 -21.19 16.90
N LEU A 97 -14.96 -20.14 16.80
CA LEU A 97 -16.30 -20.11 17.39
C LEU A 97 -17.22 -21.17 16.76
N ASP A 98 -17.29 -21.27 15.43
CA ASP A 98 -18.09 -22.29 14.74
C ASP A 98 -17.63 -23.73 15.08
N ALA A 99 -16.32 -23.95 15.16
CA ALA A 99 -15.75 -25.22 15.60
C ALA A 99 -16.13 -25.56 17.05
N GLY A 100 -16.08 -24.57 17.95
CA GLY A 100 -16.52 -24.71 19.34
C GLY A 100 -18.01 -25.04 19.47
N PHE A 101 -18.86 -24.36 18.70
CA PHE A 101 -20.30 -24.65 18.67
C PHE A 101 -20.60 -26.05 18.15
N LYS A 102 -19.95 -26.50 17.06
CA LYS A 102 -20.09 -27.86 16.54
C LYS A 102 -19.65 -28.92 17.55
N ALA A 103 -18.55 -28.68 18.27
CA ALA A 103 -18.07 -29.57 19.31
C ALA A 103 -19.10 -29.72 20.45
N ILE A 104 -19.67 -28.61 20.93
CA ILE A 104 -20.72 -28.62 21.96
C ILE A 104 -21.97 -29.35 21.46
N GLN A 105 -22.42 -29.08 20.23
CA GLN A 105 -23.59 -29.73 19.63
C GLN A 105 -23.39 -31.24 19.48
N SER A 106 -22.18 -31.68 19.13
CA SER A 106 -21.84 -33.10 18.97
C SER A 106 -21.71 -33.87 20.30
N GLY A 107 -21.53 -33.17 21.42
CA GLY A 107 -21.37 -33.75 22.76
C GLY A 107 -22.64 -33.77 23.62
N LEU A 108 -23.73 -33.14 23.16
CA LEU A 108 -25.03 -33.18 23.84
C LEU A 108 -25.77 -34.48 23.49
N PRO A 109 -26.10 -35.36 24.46
CA PRO A 109 -27.00 -36.48 24.21
C PRO A 109 -28.40 -35.94 23.90
N GLY A 110 -28.97 -36.40 22.78
CA GLY A 110 -30.35 -36.10 22.37
C GLY A 110 -31.41 -36.73 23.26
#